data_AF-A0A819W3T5-F1
#
_entry.id   AF-A0A819W3T5-F1
#
_cell.length_a   1.000
_cell.length_b   1.000
_cell.length_c   1.000
_cell.angle_alpha   90.00
_cell.angle_beta   90.00
_cell.angle_gamma   90.00
#
_symmetry.space_group_name_H-M   'P 1'
#
loop_
_entity.id
_entity.type
_entity.pdbx_description
1 polymer ?
#
loop_
_entity_poly.entity_id
_entity_poly.type
_entity_poly.pdbx_seq_one_letter_code
_entity_poly.pdbx_strand_id
1 'polypeptide(L)'
;MSVSSASSISYSSFNKTFVLKNANLSIIKLISGQQAIEELQKTDDYIANFSPFDLESRLNLSSPTIQDYFKLIAKQILAWDEETSQVMASCIEFINTTCSEQLNLLTYPPQIYVVLTNGKDENNAAYCRNENVIIIPLRIVLGGHMCKIFVHELFHIWSKWHTNLTIRDELYTSIGYYKIPVKKTGKV
;
A
#
# COMPACT_ATOMS: atom_id res chain seq x y z
N MET A 1 -2.66 44.21 16.83
CA MET A 1 -3.02 43.37 15.66
C MET A 1 -1.98 42.28 15.55
N SER A 2 -2.31 41.09 16.04
CA SER A 2 -1.44 39.91 16.10
C SER A 2 -1.98 38.87 15.14
N VAL A 3 -1.25 38.58 14.06
CA VAL A 3 -1.52 37.40 13.23
C VAL A 3 -0.50 36.35 13.63
N SER A 4 -1.03 35.30 14.26
CA SER A 4 -0.31 34.16 14.80
C SER A 4 0.30 33.31 13.69
N SER A 5 1.52 32.85 13.96
CA SER A 5 2.38 31.97 13.17
C SER A 5 1.68 30.71 12.66
N ALA A 6 1.83 30.45 11.35
CA ALA A 6 1.68 29.10 10.80
C ALA A 6 2.87 28.26 11.27
N SER A 7 2.62 27.33 12.18
CA SER A 7 3.58 26.32 12.60
C SER A 7 3.88 25.38 11.44
N SER A 8 5.09 25.48 10.88
CA SER A 8 5.68 24.50 9.97
C SER A 8 5.83 23.17 10.72
N ILE A 9 4.97 22.20 10.41
CA ILE A 9 5.10 20.83 10.90
C ILE A 9 6.35 20.25 10.24
N SER A 10 7.47 20.20 10.98
CA SER A 10 8.67 19.49 10.55
C SER A 10 8.42 17.98 10.72
N TYR A 11 8.11 17.29 9.63
CA TYR A 11 8.11 15.83 9.62
C TYR A 11 9.56 15.36 9.67
N SER A 12 10.02 14.98 10.87
CA SER A 12 11.26 14.22 11.05
C SER A 12 11.17 12.93 10.21
N SER A 13 12.12 12.74 9.30
CA SER A 13 12.16 11.60 8.38
C SER A 13 12.64 10.33 9.09
N PHE A 14 11.75 9.68 9.82
CA PHE A 14 11.98 8.34 10.35
C PHE A 14 11.88 7.31 9.20
N ASN A 15 13.03 6.93 8.64
CA ASN A 15 13.12 5.94 7.57
C ASN A 15 13.80 4.67 8.10
N LYS A 16 13.02 3.63 8.40
CA LYS A 16 13.55 2.29 8.75
C LYS A 16 13.44 1.38 7.52
N THR A 17 14.47 0.60 7.25
CA THR A 17 14.54 -0.33 6.13
C THR A 17 14.73 -1.75 6.62
N PHE A 18 14.15 -2.70 5.89
CA PHE A 18 14.27 -4.13 6.14
C PHE A 18 14.51 -4.86 4.82
N VAL A 19 15.06 -6.06 4.90
CA VAL A 19 15.26 -6.93 3.74
C VAL A 19 14.22 -8.03 3.78
N LEU A 20 13.45 -8.17 2.70
CA LEU A 20 12.67 -9.36 2.41
C LEU A 20 13.60 -10.37 1.72
N LYS A 21 13.82 -11.53 2.33
CA LYS A 21 14.76 -12.57 1.85
C LYS A 21 14.10 -13.44 0.77
N ASN A 22 13.55 -12.79 -0.25
CA ASN A 22 12.99 -13.45 -1.42
C ASN A 22 14.03 -13.59 -2.54
N ALA A 23 13.66 -14.19 -3.68
CA ALA A 23 14.58 -14.54 -4.77
C ALA A 23 15.52 -13.39 -5.23
N ASN A 24 15.04 -12.13 -5.22
CA ASN A 24 15.79 -10.95 -5.63
C ASN A 24 16.10 -9.95 -4.50
N LEU A 25 15.92 -10.35 -3.23
CA LEU A 25 16.24 -9.55 -2.03
C LEU A 25 15.63 -8.14 -2.03
N SER A 26 14.30 -8.05 -1.99
CA SER A 26 13.60 -6.76 -1.99
C SER A 26 13.79 -5.97 -0.69
N ILE A 27 13.85 -4.65 -0.80
CA ILE A 27 13.93 -3.74 0.35
C ILE A 27 12.53 -3.27 0.73
N ILE A 28 12.15 -3.46 2.00
CA ILE A 28 10.93 -2.88 2.57
C ILE A 28 11.33 -1.60 3.30
N LYS A 29 10.80 -0.45 2.88
CA LYS A 29 11.08 0.85 3.50
C LYS A 29 9.81 1.43 4.12
N LEU A 30 9.88 1.71 5.42
CA LEU A 30 8.87 2.48 6.12
C LEU A 30 9.04 3.96 5.73
N ILE A 31 7.98 4.55 5.18
CA ILE A 31 7.97 5.96 4.73
C ILE A 31 6.84 6.73 5.42
N SER A 32 7.02 8.03 5.59
CA SER A 32 6.05 8.95 6.18
C SER A 32 6.21 10.36 5.60
N GLY A 33 5.40 11.31 6.07
CA GLY A 33 5.50 12.72 5.72
C GLY A 33 5.45 12.96 4.20
N GLN A 34 6.32 13.84 3.71
CA GLN A 34 6.31 14.26 2.30
C GLN A 34 6.54 13.09 1.32
N GLN A 35 7.41 12.13 1.64
CA GLN A 35 7.65 10.98 0.77
C GLN A 35 6.40 10.11 0.62
N ALA A 36 5.67 9.86 1.71
CA ALA A 36 4.42 9.09 1.66
C ALA A 36 3.32 9.83 0.89
N ILE A 37 3.23 11.17 1.04
CA ILE A 37 2.29 12.00 0.29
C ILE A 37 2.56 11.87 -1.21
N GLU A 38 3.82 12.01 -1.63
CA GLU A 38 4.22 11.92 -3.05
C GLU A 38 3.89 10.56 -3.66
N GLU A 39 4.06 9.46 -2.92
CA GLU A 39 3.67 8.12 -3.38
C GLU A 39 2.16 7.96 -3.51
N LEU A 40 1.37 8.45 -2.55
CA LEU A 40 -0.08 8.26 -2.52
C LEU A 40 -0.85 9.20 -3.48
N GLN A 41 -0.25 10.31 -3.89
CA GLN A 41 -0.81 11.25 -4.86
C GLN A 41 -0.53 10.86 -6.32
N LYS A 42 0.18 9.76 -6.57
CA LYS A 42 0.30 9.20 -7.92
C LYS A 42 -1.04 8.62 -8.37
N THR A 43 -1.38 8.89 -9.63
CA THR A 43 -2.49 8.20 -10.29
C THR A 43 -2.04 6.81 -10.68
N ASP A 44 -2.73 5.81 -10.17
CA ASP A 44 -2.59 4.39 -10.49
C ASP A 44 -3.96 3.83 -10.91
N ASP A 45 -4.02 2.53 -11.24
CA ASP A 45 -5.26 1.85 -11.61
C ASP A 45 -6.35 2.00 -10.53
N TYR A 46 -5.97 2.09 -9.25
CA TYR A 46 -6.93 2.29 -8.17
C TYR A 46 -7.67 3.62 -8.32
N ILE A 47 -6.94 4.72 -8.48
CA ILE A 47 -7.53 6.06 -8.64
C ILE A 47 -8.18 6.24 -10.00
N ALA A 48 -7.59 5.68 -11.06
CA ALA A 48 -8.13 5.80 -12.42
C ALA A 48 -9.51 5.15 -12.57
N ASN A 49 -9.84 4.17 -11.72
CA ASN A 49 -11.11 3.47 -11.74
C ASN A 49 -12.18 4.07 -10.81
N PHE A 50 -11.89 5.18 -10.11
CA PHE A 50 -12.90 5.84 -9.27
C PHE A 50 -14.03 6.43 -10.11
N SER A 51 -15.25 6.02 -9.78
CA SER A 51 -16.46 6.70 -10.27
C SER A 51 -16.73 7.99 -9.48
N PRO A 52 -17.61 8.88 -9.98
CA PRO A 52 -18.07 10.02 -9.20
C PRO A 52 -18.65 9.60 -7.83
N PHE A 53 -19.43 8.52 -7.81
CA PHE A 53 -20.00 7.97 -6.57
C PHE A 53 -18.93 7.52 -5.58
N ASP A 54 -17.84 6.89 -6.06
CA ASP A 54 -16.72 6.47 -5.22
C ASP A 54 -16.09 7.64 -4.46
N LEU A 55 -15.90 8.77 -5.14
CA LEU A 55 -15.35 9.98 -4.54
C LEU A 55 -16.34 10.62 -3.56
N GLU A 56 -17.61 10.74 -3.94
CA GLU A 56 -18.67 11.27 -3.08
C GLU A 56 -18.80 10.46 -1.78
N SER A 57 -18.79 9.14 -1.88
CA SER A 57 -18.88 8.25 -0.72
C SER A 57 -17.64 8.33 0.19
N ARG A 58 -16.44 8.44 -0.37
CA ARG A 58 -15.19 8.50 0.42
C ARG A 58 -14.98 9.85 1.10
N LEU A 59 -15.36 10.93 0.42
CA LEU A 59 -15.15 12.29 0.91
C LEU A 59 -16.33 12.85 1.68
N ASN A 60 -17.52 12.25 1.52
CA ASN A 60 -18.79 12.77 2.04
C ASN A 60 -19.02 14.24 1.60
N LEU A 61 -18.77 14.50 0.31
CA LEU A 61 -18.92 15.80 -0.34
C LEU A 61 -19.74 15.62 -1.62
N SER A 62 -20.42 16.67 -2.08
CA SER A 62 -21.08 16.68 -3.38
C SER A 62 -20.09 17.06 -4.48
N SER A 63 -20.03 16.27 -5.56
CA SER A 63 -19.14 16.51 -6.71
C SER A 63 -17.65 16.77 -6.37
N PRO A 64 -17.01 15.96 -5.51
CA PRO A 64 -15.61 16.11 -5.15
C PRO A 64 -14.65 15.81 -6.31
N THR A 65 -13.43 16.36 -6.21
CA THR A 65 -12.34 16.11 -7.15
C THR A 65 -11.33 15.10 -6.62
N ILE A 66 -10.50 14.53 -7.51
CA ILE A 66 -9.35 13.70 -7.14
C ILE A 66 -8.37 14.47 -6.24
N GLN A 67 -8.24 15.78 -6.43
CA GLN A 67 -7.41 16.62 -5.56
C GLN A 67 -7.95 16.71 -4.13
N ASP A 68 -9.27 16.66 -3.96
CA ASP A 68 -9.87 16.61 -2.61
C ASP A 68 -9.62 15.26 -1.95
N TYR A 69 -9.64 14.16 -2.72
CA TYR A 69 -9.21 12.84 -2.24
C TYR A 69 -7.74 12.84 -1.82
N PHE A 70 -6.85 13.42 -2.63
CA PHE A 70 -5.43 13.55 -2.30
C PHE A 70 -5.17 14.37 -1.02
N LYS A 71 -5.97 15.41 -0.77
CA LYS A 71 -5.91 16.14 0.51
C LYS A 71 -6.41 15.29 1.68
N LEU A 72 -7.42 14.44 1.47
CA LEU A 72 -7.94 13.55 2.51
C LEU A 72 -6.89 12.51 2.90
N ILE A 73 -6.32 11.78 1.95
CA ILE A 73 -5.35 10.71 2.24
C ILE A 73 -4.08 11.26 2.90
N ALA A 74 -3.61 12.44 2.47
CA ALA A 74 -2.44 13.09 3.07
C ALA A 74 -2.64 13.38 4.57
N LYS A 75 -3.87 13.70 5.00
CA LYS A 75 -4.21 13.91 6.42
C LYS A 75 -4.27 12.62 7.24
N GLN A 76 -4.36 11.46 6.59
CA GLN A 76 -4.44 10.18 7.30
C GLN A 76 -3.06 9.57 7.56
N ILE A 77 -2.01 10.04 6.89
CA ILE A 77 -0.64 9.54 7.06
C ILE A 77 -0.14 9.84 8.46
N LEU A 78 0.43 8.83 9.10
CA LEU A 78 1.07 8.93 10.41
C LEU A 78 2.58 8.77 10.25
N ALA A 79 3.33 9.29 11.23
CA ALA A 79 4.74 8.97 11.37
C ALA A 79 4.89 7.57 11.97
N TRP A 80 5.87 6.82 11.48
CA TRP A 80 6.34 5.62 12.16
C TRP A 80 7.10 6.01 13.43
N ASP A 81 6.87 5.26 14.51
CA ASP A 81 7.60 5.35 15.77
C ASP A 81 8.28 4.02 16.09
N GLU A 82 9.01 3.94 17.21
CA GLU A 82 9.75 2.72 17.55
C GLU A 82 8.83 1.53 17.82
N GLU A 83 7.68 1.73 18.47
CA GLU A 83 6.73 0.68 18.80
C GLU A 83 6.16 0.04 17.53
N THR A 84 5.57 0.86 16.65
CA THR A 84 4.99 0.41 15.38
C THR A 84 6.03 -0.17 14.44
N SER A 85 7.23 0.41 14.41
CA SER A 85 8.35 -0.10 13.60
C SER A 85 8.92 -1.41 14.12
N GLN A 86 8.85 -1.66 15.44
CA GLN A 86 9.27 -2.93 16.02
C GLN A 86 8.28 -4.05 15.68
N VAL A 87 6.98 -3.76 15.65
CA VAL A 87 5.98 -4.73 15.17
C VAL A 87 6.26 -5.12 13.71
N MET A 88 6.55 -4.14 12.84
CA MET A 88 6.97 -4.40 11.46
C MET A 88 8.22 -5.27 11.39
N ALA A 89 9.23 -4.96 12.20
CA ALA A 89 10.49 -5.70 12.23
C ALA A 89 10.27 -7.17 12.62
N SER A 90 9.54 -7.41 13.71
CA SER A 90 9.18 -8.77 14.15
C SER A 90 8.38 -9.52 13.09
N CYS A 91 7.52 -8.81 12.36
CA CYS A 91 6.73 -9.42 11.32
C CYS A 91 7.55 -9.85 10.10
N ILE A 92 8.45 -8.98 9.64
CA ILE A 92 9.34 -9.28 8.51
C ILE A 92 10.30 -10.41 8.88
N GLU A 93 10.79 -10.45 10.13
CA GLU A 93 11.60 -11.56 10.61
C GLU A 93 10.82 -12.88 10.65
N PHE A 94 9.57 -12.86 11.13
CA PHE A 94 8.69 -14.03 11.08
C PHE A 94 8.49 -14.55 9.65
N ILE A 95 8.25 -13.66 8.69
CA ILE A 95 8.08 -14.00 7.27
C ILE A 95 9.38 -14.59 6.69
N ASN A 96 10.51 -13.92 6.91
CA ASN A 96 11.82 -14.35 6.42
C ASN A 96 12.25 -15.71 6.97
N THR A 97 11.82 -16.07 8.19
CA THR A 97 12.16 -17.34 8.83
C THR A 97 11.17 -18.44 8.45
N THR A 98 9.87 -18.19 8.61
CA THR A 98 8.80 -19.18 8.46
C THR A 98 8.47 -19.49 7.00
N CYS A 99 8.64 -18.52 6.10
CA CYS A 99 8.30 -18.65 4.68
C CYS A 99 9.53 -18.66 3.77
N SER A 100 10.72 -18.96 4.32
CA SER A 100 12.00 -18.85 3.61
C SER A 100 12.03 -19.62 2.29
N GLU A 101 11.59 -20.88 2.28
CA GLU A 101 11.57 -21.73 1.07
C GLU A 101 10.67 -21.14 -0.01
N GLN A 102 9.47 -20.68 0.37
CA GLN A 102 8.52 -20.08 -0.57
C GLN A 102 9.06 -18.75 -1.09
N LEU A 103 9.57 -17.88 -0.22
CA LEU A 103 10.10 -16.56 -0.60
C LEU A 103 11.25 -16.68 -1.61
N ASN A 104 12.10 -17.69 -1.48
CA ASN A 104 13.21 -17.93 -2.42
C ASN A 104 12.74 -18.26 -3.85
N LEU A 105 11.47 -18.61 -4.04
CA LEU A 105 10.86 -18.85 -5.35
C LEU A 105 10.15 -17.61 -5.91
N LEU A 106 9.96 -16.56 -5.10
CA LEU A 106 9.14 -15.40 -5.44
C LEU A 106 10.01 -14.18 -5.72
N THR A 107 9.76 -13.54 -6.86
CA THR A 107 10.35 -12.24 -7.22
C THR A 107 9.36 -11.12 -6.93
N TYR A 108 9.84 -10.09 -6.24
CA TYR A 108 9.09 -8.90 -5.84
C TYR A 108 9.71 -7.64 -6.47
N PRO A 109 9.02 -6.48 -6.47
CA PRO A 109 9.66 -5.22 -6.79
C PRO A 109 10.93 -5.01 -5.94
N PRO A 110 12.02 -4.43 -6.47
CA PRO A 110 13.27 -4.24 -5.71
C PRO A 110 13.08 -3.43 -4.42
N GLN A 111 12.06 -2.56 -4.40
CA GLN A 111 11.72 -1.76 -3.24
C GLN A 111 10.21 -1.74 -3.04
N ILE A 112 9.77 -1.97 -1.81
CA ILE A 112 8.38 -1.92 -1.36
C ILE A 112 8.28 -0.84 -0.28
N TYR A 113 7.34 0.08 -0.43
CA TYR A 113 7.07 1.13 0.54
C TYR A 113 5.93 0.74 1.46
N VAL A 114 6.06 1.04 2.75
CA VAL A 114 4.98 0.85 3.72
C VAL A 114 4.64 2.18 4.37
N VAL A 115 3.37 2.59 4.22
CA VAL A 115 2.81 3.82 4.78
C VAL A 115 1.91 3.46 5.96
N LEU A 116 2.15 4.10 7.10
CA LEU A 116 1.25 4.01 8.27
C LEU A 116 0.16 5.07 8.14
N THR A 117 -1.10 4.68 8.36
CA THR A 117 -2.23 5.63 8.39
C THR A 117 -3.08 5.48 9.65
N ASN A 118 -3.96 6.44 9.91
CA ASN A 118 -5.00 6.30 10.94
C ASN A 118 -6.20 5.46 10.48
N GLY A 119 -6.23 5.01 9.21
CA GLY A 119 -7.24 4.12 8.63
C GLY A 119 -8.58 4.76 8.24
N LYS A 120 -8.77 6.07 8.40
CA LYS A 120 -10.05 6.72 8.07
C LYS A 120 -10.33 6.85 6.57
N ASP A 121 -9.29 6.69 5.75
CA ASP A 121 -9.33 6.71 4.30
C ASP A 121 -10.02 5.48 3.69
N GLU A 122 -9.86 4.29 4.27
CA GLU A 122 -10.41 3.03 3.76
C GLU A 122 -10.97 2.14 4.90
N ASN A 123 -11.65 2.76 5.88
CA ASN A 123 -12.34 2.06 6.99
C ASN A 123 -11.49 1.04 7.76
N ASN A 124 -10.24 1.40 8.09
CA ASN A 124 -9.24 0.56 8.75
C ASN A 124 -8.83 -0.70 7.95
N ALA A 125 -9.09 -0.75 6.63
CA ALA A 125 -8.52 -1.79 5.78
C ALA A 125 -7.06 -1.45 5.41
N ALA A 126 -6.22 -2.48 5.36
CA ALA A 126 -4.96 -2.38 4.63
C ALA A 126 -5.26 -2.53 3.13
N TYR A 127 -4.42 -1.90 2.31
CA TYR A 127 -4.56 -1.97 0.86
C TYR A 127 -3.24 -1.63 0.18
N CYS A 128 -3.16 -1.94 -1.10
CA CYS A 128 -1.99 -1.64 -1.92
C CYS A 128 -2.28 -0.53 -2.93
N ARG A 129 -1.28 0.32 -3.18
CA ARG A 129 -1.27 1.34 -4.24
C ARG A 129 -0.02 1.21 -5.09
N ASN A 130 -0.06 1.80 -6.28
CA ASN A 130 1.00 1.73 -7.29
C ASN A 130 1.45 0.27 -7.51
N GLU A 131 2.69 0.05 -7.94
CA GLU A 131 3.25 -1.32 -8.06
C GLU A 131 3.79 -1.87 -6.74
N ASN A 132 4.12 -1.00 -5.78
CA ASN A 132 4.98 -1.37 -4.67
C ASN A 132 4.67 -0.65 -3.34
N VAL A 133 3.50 -0.04 -3.19
CA VAL A 133 3.10 0.64 -1.94
C VAL A 133 2.07 -0.20 -1.19
N ILE A 134 2.33 -0.43 0.09
CA ILE A 134 1.39 -1.03 1.04
C ILE A 134 1.00 0.04 2.06
N ILE A 135 -0.30 0.20 2.29
CA ILE A 135 -0.85 1.13 3.27
C ILE A 135 -1.45 0.31 4.40
N ILE A 136 -1.03 0.61 5.64
CA ILE A 136 -1.44 -0.15 6.82
C ILE A 136 -1.96 0.82 7.90
N PRO A 137 -3.21 0.66 8.31
CA PRO A 137 -3.77 1.38 9.45
C PRO A 137 -3.10 1.04 10.78
N LEU A 138 -2.93 2.03 11.65
CA LEU A 138 -2.37 1.88 13.00
C LEU A 138 -3.11 0.82 13.81
N ARG A 139 -4.44 0.73 13.66
CA ARG A 139 -5.26 -0.29 14.34
C ARG A 139 -4.84 -1.72 13.97
N ILE A 140 -4.38 -1.94 12.74
CA ILE A 140 -3.91 -3.25 12.29
C ILE A 140 -2.52 -3.53 12.88
N VAL A 141 -1.62 -2.54 12.89
CA VAL A 141 -0.28 -2.68 13.47
C VAL A 141 -0.34 -2.97 14.97
N LEU A 142 -1.17 -2.25 15.71
CA LEU A 142 -1.38 -2.49 17.15
C LEU A 142 -2.30 -3.68 17.45
N GLY A 143 -2.86 -4.31 16.41
CA GLY A 143 -3.71 -5.48 16.51
C GLY A 143 -2.93 -6.79 16.45
N GLY A 144 -3.54 -7.88 16.94
CA GLY A 144 -2.91 -9.22 16.96
C GLY A 144 -2.85 -9.95 15.61
N HIS A 145 -3.20 -9.30 14.50
CA HIS A 145 -3.30 -9.93 13.17
C HIS A 145 -2.41 -9.30 12.10
N MET A 146 -1.50 -8.41 12.52
CA MET A 146 -0.64 -7.63 11.63
C MET A 146 0.05 -8.49 10.56
N CYS A 147 0.71 -9.60 10.94
CA CYS A 147 1.46 -10.40 9.97
C CYS A 147 0.62 -11.14 8.96
N LYS A 148 -0.54 -11.64 9.36
CA LYS A 148 -1.47 -12.27 8.41
C LYS A 148 -1.90 -11.26 7.35
N ILE A 149 -2.21 -10.03 7.77
CA ILE A 149 -2.61 -8.96 6.86
C ILE A 149 -1.44 -8.51 6.01
N PHE A 150 -0.24 -8.36 6.58
CA PHE A 150 0.93 -7.96 5.81
C PHE A 150 1.31 -8.98 4.73
N VAL A 151 1.23 -10.28 5.02
CA VAL A 151 1.43 -11.34 4.03
C VAL A 151 0.36 -11.28 2.93
N HIS A 152 -0.89 -10.97 3.28
CA HIS A 152 -1.97 -10.76 2.30
C HIS A 152 -1.66 -9.58 1.36
N GLU A 153 -1.22 -8.44 1.89
CA GLU A 153 -0.84 -7.30 1.06
C GLU A 153 0.42 -7.58 0.23
N LEU A 154 1.40 -8.30 0.78
CA LEU A 154 2.57 -8.76 0.02
C LEU A 154 2.15 -9.67 -1.14
N PHE A 155 1.17 -10.55 -0.96
CA PHE A 155 0.63 -11.35 -2.06
C PHE A 155 0.02 -10.47 -3.16
N HIS A 156 -0.68 -9.39 -2.80
CA HIS A 156 -1.18 -8.41 -3.78
C HIS A 156 -0.03 -7.76 -4.55
N ILE A 157 1.02 -7.28 -3.87
CA ILE A 157 2.26 -6.77 -4.51
C ILE A 157 2.86 -7.80 -5.47
N TRP A 158 3.05 -9.03 -5.01
CA TRP A 158 3.65 -10.08 -5.82
C TRP A 158 2.81 -10.39 -7.06
N SER A 159 1.50 -10.54 -6.89
CA SER A 159 0.61 -10.93 -7.99
C SER A 159 0.56 -9.85 -9.08
N LYS A 160 0.51 -8.57 -8.72
CA LYS A 160 0.43 -7.47 -9.69
C LYS A 160 1.77 -7.17 -10.38
N TRP A 161 2.88 -7.52 -9.75
CA TRP A 161 4.20 -7.23 -10.28
C TRP A 161 4.39 -7.78 -11.69
N HIS A 162 4.80 -6.92 -12.63
CA HIS A 162 4.74 -7.18 -14.08
C HIS A 162 5.42 -8.49 -14.52
N THR A 163 6.48 -8.91 -13.83
CA THR A 163 7.20 -10.15 -14.15
C THR A 163 6.41 -11.41 -13.84
N ASN A 164 5.35 -11.31 -13.03
CA ASN A 164 4.60 -12.44 -12.50
C ASN A 164 3.24 -12.63 -13.19
N LEU A 165 2.90 -11.80 -14.20
CA LEU A 165 1.57 -11.80 -14.82
C LEU A 165 1.20 -13.17 -15.43
N THR A 166 2.15 -13.87 -16.05
CA THR A 166 1.91 -15.21 -16.61
C THR A 166 1.61 -16.23 -15.52
N ILE A 167 2.46 -16.31 -14.49
CA ILE A 167 2.29 -17.22 -13.34
C ILE A 167 0.98 -16.91 -12.60
N ARG A 168 0.66 -15.62 -12.44
CA ARG A 168 -0.59 -15.19 -11.84
C ARG A 168 -1.81 -15.71 -12.61
N ASP A 169 -1.82 -15.51 -13.93
CA ASP A 169 -2.93 -15.96 -14.78
C ASP A 169 -3.03 -17.50 -14.79
N GLU A 170 -1.91 -18.23 -14.72
CA GLU A 170 -1.86 -19.69 -14.55
C GLU A 170 -2.45 -20.15 -13.20
N LEU A 171 -2.07 -19.51 -12.09
CA LEU A 171 -2.60 -19.83 -10.76
C LEU A 171 -4.10 -19.59 -10.67
N TYR A 172 -4.60 -18.46 -11.17
CA TYR A 172 -6.04 -18.21 -11.22
C TYR A 172 -6.76 -19.25 -12.08
N THR A 173 -6.18 -19.62 -13.23
CA THR A 173 -6.74 -20.68 -14.08
C THR A 173 -6.82 -22.01 -13.34
N SER A 174 -5.80 -22.35 -12.53
CA SER A 174 -5.77 -23.61 -11.76
C SER A 174 -6.91 -23.74 -10.74
N ILE A 175 -7.47 -22.62 -10.26
CA ILE A 175 -8.60 -22.57 -9.33
C ILE A 175 -9.93 -22.18 -10.02
N GLY A 176 -9.99 -22.26 -11.36
CA GLY A 176 -11.22 -22.03 -12.15
C GLY A 176 -11.57 -20.57 -12.39
N TYR A 177 -10.64 -19.65 -12.19
CA TYR A 177 -10.81 -18.23 -12.51
C TYR A 177 -10.15 -17.91 -13.85
N TYR A 178 -10.93 -17.33 -14.76
CA TYR A 178 -10.49 -17.01 -16.11
C TYR A 178 -10.50 -15.51 -16.34
N LYS A 179 -9.47 -15.02 -17.05
CA LYS A 179 -9.41 -13.63 -17.47
C LYS A 179 -10.56 -13.32 -18.44
N ILE A 180 -11.32 -12.27 -18.16
CA ILE A 180 -12.35 -11.81 -19.10
C ILE A 180 -11.66 -11.40 -20.40
N PRO A 181 -12.08 -11.92 -21.58
CA PRO A 181 -11.52 -11.52 -22.85
C PRO A 181 -11.66 -10.00 -23.03
N VAL A 182 -10.58 -9.32 -23.35
CA VAL A 182 -10.62 -7.88 -23.65
C VAL A 182 -11.59 -7.69 -24.82
N LYS A 183 -12.69 -6.96 -24.61
CA LYS A 183 -13.56 -6.52 -25.71
C LYS A 183 -12.66 -5.74 -26.67
N LYS A 184 -12.40 -6.27 -27.87
CA LYS A 184 -11.90 -5.45 -28.98
C LYS A 184 -12.93 -4.34 -29.15
N THR A 185 -12.56 -3.10 -28.82
CA THR A 185 -13.33 -1.92 -29.20
C THR A 185 -13.35 -1.87 -30.72
N GLY A 186 -14.36 -2.52 -31.30
CA GLY A 186 -14.75 -2.28 -32.68
C GLY A 186 -15.18 -0.83 -32.76
N LYS A 187 -14.45 -0.04 -33.57
CA LYS A 187 -14.95 1.24 -34.05
C LYS A 187 -16.31 0.98 -34.69
N VAL A 188 -17.34 1.64 -34.18
CA VAL A 188 -18.59 1.89 -34.91
C VAL A 188 -18.53 3.35 -35.32
#